data_AF-A0A3D9MWM1-F1
#
_entry.id   AF-A0A3D9MWM1-F1
#
_cell.length_a   1.000
_cell.length_b   1.000
_cell.length_c   1.000
_cell.angle_alpha   90.00
_cell.angle_beta   90.00
_cell.angle_gamma   90.00
#
_symmetry.space_group_name_H-M   'P 1'
#
loop_
_entity.id
_entity.type
_entity.pdbx_description
1 polymer ?
#
loop_
_entity_poly.entity_id
_entity_poly.type
_entity_poly.pdbx_seq_one_letter_code
_entity_poly.pdbx_strand_id
1 'polypeptide(L)'
;MQSKRIRLGILTPSSNTALESMTAAMLSELPHVSAHFARFTVTEIALSEQALGQFDVSRIRAAARQLADARVDVEPLARWGRLFAEVL
;
A
#
# COMPACT_ATOMS: atom_id res chain seq x y z
N MET A 1 -17.31 24.70 8.12
CA MET A 1 -16.58 24.40 6.88
C MET A 1 -16.66 22.90 6.66
N GLN A 2 -17.23 22.41 5.56
CA GLN A 2 -17.16 20.97 5.27
C GLN A 2 -15.72 20.63 4.86
N SER A 3 -15.05 19.80 5.64
CA SER A 3 -13.73 19.28 5.30
C SER A 3 -13.83 18.45 4.01
N LYS A 4 -12.97 18.73 3.03
CA LYS A 4 -12.90 17.96 1.78
C LYS A 4 -12.67 16.48 2.13
N ARG A 5 -13.46 15.59 1.56
CA ARG A 5 -13.24 14.13 1.71
C ARG A 5 -11.95 13.74 0.98
N ILE A 6 -11.12 12.94 1.66
CA ILE A 6 -9.85 12.42 1.14
C ILE A 6 -9.92 10.90 1.08
N ARG A 7 -9.49 10.32 -0.04
CA ARG A 7 -9.37 8.88 -0.26
C ARG A 7 -7.90 8.54 -0.44
N LEU A 8 -7.32 7.88 0.55
CA LEU A 8 -5.94 7.40 0.52
C LEU A 8 -5.91 6.02 -0.13
N GLY A 9 -5.20 5.86 -1.24
CA GLY A 9 -4.97 4.57 -1.90
C GLY A 9 -3.64 3.98 -1.48
N ILE A 10 -3.64 2.77 -0.93
CA ILE A 10 -2.43 2.16 -0.36
C ILE A 10 -2.13 0.87 -1.10
N LEU A 11 -0.99 0.85 -1.80
CA LEU A 11 -0.44 -0.35 -2.41
C LEU A 11 0.41 -1.11 -1.38
N THR A 12 0.06 -2.36 -1.12
CA THR A 12 0.75 -3.18 -0.12
C THR A 12 1.00 -4.61 -0.62
N PRO A 13 2.14 -5.24 -0.32
CA PRO A 13 2.35 -6.64 -0.66
C PRO A 13 1.42 -7.56 0.14
N SER A 14 1.08 -8.72 -0.44
CA SER A 14 0.17 -9.68 0.19
C SER A 14 0.64 -10.24 1.53
N SER A 15 1.93 -10.13 1.86
CA SER A 15 2.49 -10.55 3.16
C SER A 15 2.35 -9.50 4.27
N ASN A 16 2.03 -8.25 3.95
CA ASN A 16 1.93 -7.19 4.95
C ASN A 16 0.54 -7.17 5.60
N THR A 17 0.48 -7.51 6.88
CA THR A 17 -0.74 -7.53 7.70
C THR A 17 -0.84 -6.37 8.69
N ALA A 18 0.26 -5.65 8.93
CA ALA A 18 0.30 -4.58 9.93
C ALA A 18 -0.24 -3.24 9.38
N LEU A 19 0.01 -2.96 8.09
CA LEU A 19 -0.27 -1.66 7.49
C LEU A 19 -1.74 -1.26 7.56
N GLU A 20 -2.64 -2.20 7.28
CA GLU A 20 -4.09 -1.94 7.25
C GLU A 20 -4.60 -1.57 8.64
N SER A 21 -4.28 -2.38 9.65
CA SER A 21 -4.66 -2.13 11.05
C SER A 21 -4.07 -0.83 11.58
N MET A 22 -2.80 -0.55 11.30
CA MET A 22 -2.14 0.69 11.74
C MET A 22 -2.74 1.93 11.06
N THR A 23 -3.00 1.85 9.75
CA THR A 23 -3.66 2.95 9.02
C THR A 23 -5.06 3.19 9.56
N ALA A 24 -5.84 2.14 9.82
CA ALA A 24 -7.18 2.27 10.39
C ALA A 24 -7.15 2.96 11.76
N ALA A 25 -6.18 2.60 12.62
CA ALA A 25 -6.00 3.24 13.91
C ALA A 25 -5.64 4.74 13.76
N MET A 26 -4.70 5.08 12.87
CA MET A 26 -4.30 6.46 12.60
C MET A 26 -5.45 7.32 12.04
N LEU A 27 -6.30 6.74 11.19
CA LEU A 27 -7.42 7.46 10.58
C LEU A 27 -8.67 7.53 11.46
N SER A 28 -8.69 6.86 12.61
CA SER A 28 -9.86 6.82 13.50
C SER A 28 -10.32 8.21 13.96
N GLU A 29 -9.39 9.17 14.07
CA GLU A 29 -9.67 10.56 14.46
C GLU A 29 -9.93 11.49 13.26
N LEU A 30 -9.89 10.97 12.02
CA LEU A 30 -9.99 11.74 10.79
C LEU A 30 -11.23 11.30 9.97
N PRO A 31 -12.46 11.68 10.36
CA PRO A 31 -13.70 11.17 9.78
C PRO A 31 -13.94 11.56 8.30
N HIS A 32 -13.13 12.48 7.77
CA HIS A 32 -13.19 12.91 6.37
C HIS A 32 -12.18 12.16 5.48
N VAL A 33 -11.40 11.24 6.05
CA VAL A 33 -10.38 10.45 5.35
C VAL A 33 -10.80 8.99 5.33
N SER A 34 -10.69 8.34 4.17
CA SER A 34 -10.89 6.90 4.01
C SER A 34 -9.66 6.28 3.38
N ALA A 35 -9.28 5.08 3.82
CA ALA A 35 -8.21 4.30 3.20
C ALA A 35 -8.78 3.19 2.32
N HIS A 36 -8.17 2.99 1.15
CA HIS A 36 -8.49 1.98 0.15
C HIS A 36 -7.22 1.21 -0.13
N PHE A 37 -7.25 -0.11 -0.01
CA PHE A 37 -6.06 -0.96 -0.13
C PHE A 37 -6.15 -1.82 -1.38
N ALA A 38 -5.04 -1.91 -2.11
CA ALA A 38 -4.87 -2.90 -3.16
C ALA A 38 -3.62 -3.73 -2.87
N ARG A 39 -3.79 -5.05 -2.88
CA ARG A 39 -2.74 -6.00 -2.54
C ARG A 39 -2.14 -6.59 -3.81
N PHE A 40 -0.82 -6.71 -3.86
CA PHE A 40 -0.14 -7.43 -4.93
C PHE A 40 0.64 -8.61 -4.34
N THR A 41 0.55 -9.76 -5.00
CA THR A 41 1.30 -10.96 -4.60
C THR A 41 2.78 -10.74 -4.87
N VAL A 42 3.60 -10.90 -3.84
CA VAL A 42 5.06 -11.05 -3.98
C VAL A 42 5.37 -12.53 -3.91
N THR A 43 5.75 -13.13 -5.03
CA THR A 43 6.01 -14.57 -5.14
C THR A 43 7.38 -14.96 -4.63
N GLU A 44 8.34 -14.02 -4.53
CA GLU A 44 9.68 -14.29 -4.01
C GLU A 44 10.18 -13.11 -3.16
N ILE A 45 10.72 -13.41 -1.98
CA ILE A 45 11.59 -12.47 -1.27
C ILE A 45 12.87 -12.43 -2.09
N ALA A 46 12.93 -11.51 -3.03
CA ALA A 46 14.08 -11.16 -3.83
C ALA A 46 15.25 -10.69 -2.94
N LEU A 47 15.90 -11.62 -2.23
CA LEU A 47 17.10 -11.36 -1.44
C LEU A 47 18.34 -11.14 -2.33
N SER A 48 18.22 -11.30 -3.65
CA SER A 48 19.24 -10.91 -4.62
C SER A 48 18.92 -9.53 -5.22
N GLU A 49 19.93 -8.67 -5.36
CA GLU A 49 19.81 -7.34 -5.97
C GLU A 49 19.22 -7.38 -7.39
N GLN A 50 19.39 -8.48 -8.11
CA GLN A 50 18.79 -8.70 -9.43
C GLN A 50 17.28 -8.96 -9.41
N ALA A 51 16.75 -9.56 -8.33
CA ALA A 51 15.33 -9.84 -8.22
C ALA A 51 14.52 -8.60 -7.75
N LEU A 52 15.18 -7.61 -7.14
CA LEU A 52 14.60 -6.27 -6.90
C LEU A 52 14.30 -5.51 -8.20
N GLY A 53 15.04 -5.78 -9.29
CA GLY A 53 14.74 -5.26 -10.63
C GLY A 53 13.61 -6.01 -11.36
N GLN A 54 13.23 -7.18 -10.84
CA GLN A 54 12.23 -8.10 -11.37
C GLN A 54 10.97 -8.14 -10.51
N PHE A 55 10.69 -7.09 -9.72
CA PHE A 55 9.32 -6.93 -9.25
C PHE A 55 8.42 -6.99 -10.48
N ASP A 56 7.53 -7.96 -10.51
CA ASP A 56 6.59 -8.15 -11.60
C ASP A 56 5.69 -6.91 -11.66
N VAL A 57 6.16 -5.90 -12.40
CA VAL A 57 5.55 -4.56 -12.52
C VAL A 57 4.11 -4.72 -12.98
N SER A 58 3.79 -5.80 -13.71
CA SER A 58 2.44 -6.09 -14.14
C SER A 58 1.47 -6.28 -12.96
N ARG A 59 1.91 -6.91 -11.86
CA ARG A 59 1.10 -7.14 -10.65
C ARG A 59 0.91 -5.87 -9.85
N ILE A 60 1.99 -5.09 -9.69
CA ILE A 60 1.92 -3.77 -9.05
C ILE A 60 0.97 -2.86 -9.83
N ARG A 61 1.11 -2.82 -11.16
CA ARG A 61 0.24 -2.04 -12.04
C ARG A 61 -1.22 -2.52 -12.02
N ALA A 62 -1.46 -3.82 -11.85
CA ALA A 62 -2.81 -4.35 -11.69
C ALA A 62 -3.46 -3.88 -10.40
N ALA A 63 -2.73 -3.92 -9.28
CA ALA A 63 -3.20 -3.37 -8.01
C ALA A 63 -3.39 -1.84 -8.08
N ALA A 64 -2.48 -1.11 -8.74
CA ALA A 64 -2.60 0.34 -8.92
C ALA A 64 -3.86 0.72 -9.70
N ARG A 65 -4.22 -0.07 -10.73
CA ARG A 65 -5.47 0.13 -11.48
C ARG A 65 -6.71 0.01 -10.59
N GLN A 66 -6.73 -0.93 -9.64
CA GLN A 66 -7.85 -1.05 -8.71
C GLN A 66 -8.03 0.21 -7.85
N LEU A 67 -6.93 0.85 -7.43
CA LEU A 67 -6.99 2.12 -6.69
C LEU A 67 -7.40 3.30 -7.59
N ALA A 68 -6.93 3.32 -8.84
CA ALA A 68 -7.34 4.31 -9.82
C ALA A 68 -8.86 4.25 -10.09
N ASP A 69 -9.42 3.04 -10.22
CA ASP A 69 -10.85 2.82 -10.39
C ASP A 69 -11.66 3.30 -9.17
N ALA A 70 -11.08 3.19 -7.96
CA ALA A 70 -11.64 3.74 -6.73
C ALA A 70 -11.53 5.27 -6.61
N ARG A 71 -10.87 5.95 -7.56
CA ARG A 71 -10.67 7.40 -7.60
C ARG A 71 -10.07 7.95 -6.31
N VAL A 72 -8.99 7.31 -5.87
CA VAL A 72 -8.20 7.77 -4.71
C VAL A 72 -7.51 9.10 -5.03
N ASP A 73 -7.37 9.95 -4.02
CA ASP A 73 -6.74 11.27 -4.16
C ASP A 73 -5.21 11.19 -4.09
N VAL A 74 -4.66 10.20 -3.38
CA VAL A 74 -3.22 10.00 -3.18
C VAL A 74 -2.92 8.50 -3.21
N GLU A 75 -1.85 8.09 -3.90
CA GLU A 75 -1.38 6.70 -3.93
C GLU A 75 0.01 6.57 -3.27
N PRO A 76 0.11 6.44 -1.93
CA PRO A 76 1.34 6.00 -1.28
C PRO A 76 1.73 4.56 -1.70
N LEU A 77 2.84 4.44 -2.44
CA LEU A 77 3.53 3.16 -2.62
C LEU A 77 4.24 2.79 -1.32
N ALA A 78 3.76 1.75 -0.66
CA ALA A 78 4.27 1.35 0.63
C ALA A 78 5.58 0.53 0.47
N ARG A 79 6.72 1.23 0.43
CA ARG A 79 8.06 0.63 0.28
C ARG A 79 8.61 0.18 1.64
N TRP A 80 8.18 -0.98 2.12
CA TRP A 80 8.50 -1.51 3.46
C TRP A 80 9.79 -2.34 3.58
N GLY A 81 10.59 -2.45 2.52
CA GLY A 81 11.78 -3.32 2.51
C GLY A 81 12.88 -2.97 3.52
N ARG A 82 12.92 -1.73 4.05
CA ARG A 82 13.91 -1.32 5.07
C ARG A 82 13.42 -1.40 6.51
N LEU A 83 12.11 -1.33 6.77
CA LEU A 83 11.58 -1.41 8.14
C LEU A 83 11.41 -2.85 8.65
N PHE A 84 11.35 -3.84 7.75
CA PHE A 84 11.22 -5.26 8.13
C PHE A 84 12.51 -5.87 8.69
N ALA A 85 13.68 -5.30 8.35
CA ALA A 85 14.97 -5.80 8.80
C ALA A 85 15.37 -5.35 10.22
N GLU A 86 14.66 -4.39 10.82
CA GLU A 86 14.99 -3.84 12.15
C GLU A 86 14.03 -4.32 13.26
N VAL A 87 13.03 -5.15 12.95
CA VAL A 87 12.03 -5.63 13.93
C VAL A 87 12.00 -7.17 14.05
N LEU A 88 13.03 -7.85 13.52
CA LEU A 88 13.34 -9.27 13.79
C LEU A 88 14.83 -9.40 14.13
#